data_AF-A0A8R1EUQ5-F1
#
_entry.id   AF-A0A8R1EUQ5-F1
#
_cell.length_a   1.000
_cell.length_b   1.000
_cell.length_c   1.000
_cell.angle_alpha   90.00
_cell.angle_beta   90.00
_cell.angle_gamma   90.00
#
_symmetry.space_group_name_H-M   'P 1'
#
loop_
_entity.id
_entity.type
_entity.pdbx_description
1 polymer ?
#
loop_
_entity_poly.entity_id
_entity_poly.type
_entity_poly.pdbx_seq_one_letter_code
_entity_poly.pdbx_strand_id
1 'polypeptide(L)'
;MKSRRRDDIVQFCRENTLLVMTMFSVFLGVVLGFGLRPLNLSQETLQLINFPGEIFMQVLKMMILPLIFSSLISALAQMDAKESGQMGASTVLYYLATAILATLRMALISGRQMGPDMPTLAKQFKTSKSVIWATLNTPNRSKATGRPLKTSSGDDRIIVRMSKKNPRLTNTDINSELKDQYGVQDSVQGHCQKTSAQRWILRKWPSEQANDSGEEPFSSTEVGKGSSALEWNKVLWSDESKYLMIGTEGIIHVRRPVDKRYDPKYQVPTVKHCGGNVMVWGCFHANGVGPLIRITEIMNRYMYKDILEKEMLPYGRFQMGRGWLFQQDNDPKHTSHFVKDWFAQRRVNVLT
;
A
#
# COMPACT_ATOMS: atom_id res chain seq x y z
N MET A 1 37.99 15.03 -36.10
CA MET A 1 36.94 14.13 -35.53
C MET A 1 37.47 12.78 -35.06
N LYS A 2 38.46 12.15 -35.74
CA LYS A 2 39.03 10.83 -35.33
C LYS A 2 39.93 10.86 -34.08
N SER A 3 40.67 11.94 -33.77
CA SER A 3 41.55 11.97 -32.59
C SER A 3 40.75 12.05 -31.28
N ARG A 4 39.78 12.96 -31.22
CA ARG A 4 38.90 13.15 -30.04
C ARG A 4 38.27 11.83 -29.55
N ARG A 5 37.75 11.00 -30.46
CA ARG A 5 37.16 9.69 -30.14
C ARG A 5 38.17 8.67 -29.59
N ARG A 6 39.44 8.72 -30.03
CA ARG A 6 40.50 7.84 -29.51
C ARG A 6 40.88 8.25 -28.08
N ASP A 7 40.99 9.55 -27.85
CA ASP A 7 41.32 10.11 -26.54
C ASP A 7 40.19 9.81 -25.54
N ASP A 8 38.92 9.92 -25.96
CA ASP A 8 37.75 9.54 -25.17
C ASP A 8 37.74 8.04 -24.80
N ILE A 9 38.11 7.16 -25.74
CA ILE A 9 38.18 5.70 -25.49
C ILE A 9 39.33 5.37 -24.53
N VAL A 10 40.51 5.98 -24.72
CA VAL A 10 41.65 5.74 -23.84
C VAL A 10 41.37 6.25 -22.43
N GLN A 11 40.69 7.39 -22.32
CA GLN A 11 40.25 7.94 -21.05
C GLN A 11 39.23 7.02 -20.37
N PHE A 12 38.20 6.57 -21.10
CA PHE A 12 37.23 5.60 -20.60
C PHE A 12 37.89 4.29 -20.13
N CYS A 13 38.86 3.77 -20.90
CA CYS A 13 39.62 2.57 -20.54
C CYS A 13 40.47 2.77 -19.27
N ARG A 14 41.05 3.95 -19.07
CA ARG A 14 41.79 4.27 -17.84
C ARG A 14 40.87 4.38 -16.63
N GLU A 15 39.74 5.07 -16.79
CA GLU A 15 38.73 5.22 -15.72
C GLU A 15 38.08 3.88 -15.35
N ASN A 16 37.92 2.97 -16.32
CA ASN A 16 37.27 1.68 -16.14
C ASN A 16 38.24 0.50 -16.27
N THR A 17 39.49 0.67 -15.82
CA THR A 17 40.56 -0.32 -16.01
C THR A 17 40.17 -1.72 -15.54
N LEU A 18 39.56 -1.85 -14.36
CA LEU A 18 39.16 -3.15 -13.80
C LEU A 18 38.07 -3.84 -14.62
N LEU A 19 37.08 -3.09 -15.11
CA LEU A 19 35.98 -3.62 -15.92
C LEU A 19 36.48 -4.09 -17.29
N VAL A 20 37.36 -3.31 -17.93
CA VAL A 20 37.97 -3.69 -19.21
C VAL A 20 38.83 -4.95 -19.04
N MET A 21 39.59 -5.05 -17.95
CA MET A 21 40.39 -6.24 -17.65
C MET A 21 39.53 -7.48 -17.42
N THR A 22 38.39 -7.39 -16.71
CA THR A 22 37.51 -8.55 -16.48
C THR A 22 36.76 -8.98 -17.75
N MET A 23 36.32 -8.05 -18.58
CA MET A 23 35.75 -8.40 -19.89
C MET A 23 36.77 -9.08 -20.80
N PHE A 24 38.01 -8.56 -20.82
CA PHE A 24 39.10 -9.17 -21.58
C PHE A 24 39.46 -10.56 -21.06
N SER A 25 39.52 -10.76 -19.73
CA SER A 25 39.82 -12.06 -19.14
C SER A 25 38.74 -13.10 -19.43
N VAL A 26 37.45 -12.71 -19.45
CA VAL A 26 36.35 -13.61 -19.84
C VAL A 26 36.50 -14.03 -21.30
N PHE A 27 36.76 -13.09 -22.20
CA PHE A 27 36.98 -13.40 -23.61
C PHE A 27 38.17 -14.34 -23.82
N LEU A 28 39.31 -14.04 -23.19
CA LEU A 28 40.50 -14.87 -23.24
C LEU A 28 40.25 -16.27 -22.67
N GLY A 29 39.51 -16.37 -21.55
CA GLY A 29 39.13 -17.64 -20.92
C GLY A 29 38.24 -18.50 -21.81
N VAL A 30 37.29 -17.90 -22.53
CA VAL A 30 36.44 -18.61 -23.50
C VAL A 30 37.28 -19.13 -24.68
N VAL A 31 38.14 -18.29 -25.26
CA VAL A 31 39.00 -18.68 -26.38
C VAL A 31 39.96 -19.80 -25.98
N LEU A 32 40.63 -19.68 -24.83
CA LEU A 32 41.49 -20.73 -24.28
C LEU A 32 40.70 -22.01 -23.97
N GLY A 33 39.51 -21.91 -23.38
CA GLY A 33 38.66 -23.06 -23.05
C GLY A 33 38.23 -23.85 -24.29
N PHE A 34 37.79 -23.18 -25.35
CA PHE A 34 37.45 -23.84 -26.62
C PHE A 34 38.69 -24.39 -27.35
N GLY A 35 39.83 -23.70 -27.28
CA GLY A 35 41.08 -24.13 -27.90
C GLY A 35 41.73 -25.34 -27.22
N LEU A 36 41.59 -25.47 -25.90
CA LEU A 36 42.13 -26.60 -25.12
C LEU A 36 41.19 -27.82 -25.09
N ARG A 37 39.90 -27.63 -25.37
CA ARG A 37 38.87 -28.70 -25.39
C ARG A 37 39.19 -29.90 -26.29
N PRO A 38 39.69 -29.75 -27.53
CA PRO A 38 39.99 -30.90 -28.39
C PRO A 38 41.31 -31.62 -28.04
N LEU A 39 42.14 -31.07 -27.14
CA LEU A 39 43.51 -31.55 -26.89
C LEU A 39 43.61 -32.70 -25.87
N ASN A 40 42.49 -33.26 -25.38
CA ASN A 40 42.45 -34.40 -24.44
C ASN A 40 43.54 -34.34 -23.35
N LEU A 41 43.66 -33.18 -22.69
CA LEU A 41 44.71 -32.91 -21.71
C LEU A 41 44.60 -33.83 -20.50
N SER A 42 45.76 -34.21 -19.94
CA SER A 42 45.85 -34.99 -18.70
C SER A 42 45.15 -34.27 -17.54
N GLN A 43 44.60 -35.05 -16.61
CA GLN A 43 43.85 -34.56 -15.46
C GLN A 43 44.70 -33.66 -14.54
N GLU A 44 46.00 -33.93 -14.44
CA GLU A 44 46.96 -33.11 -13.67
C GLU A 44 47.14 -31.71 -14.29
N THR A 45 47.24 -31.63 -15.63
CA THR A 45 47.37 -30.35 -16.33
C THR A 45 46.09 -29.52 -16.23
N LEU A 46 44.92 -30.18 -16.28
CA LEU A 46 43.64 -29.52 -16.08
C LEU A 46 43.48 -28.97 -14.66
N GLN A 47 43.94 -29.70 -13.64
CA GLN A 47 43.96 -29.22 -12.27
C GLN A 47 44.88 -27.99 -12.12
N LEU A 48 46.06 -28.00 -12.73
CA LEU A 48 46.98 -26.85 -12.71
C LEU A 48 46.40 -25.60 -13.40
N ILE A 49 45.70 -25.78 -14.53
CA ILE A 49 45.04 -24.68 -15.25
C ILE A 49 43.86 -24.11 -14.44
N ASN A 50 43.09 -24.97 -13.75
CA ASN A 50 41.94 -24.55 -12.94
C ASN A 50 42.33 -23.97 -11.57
N PHE A 51 43.52 -24.30 -11.06
CA PHE A 51 44.05 -23.90 -9.76
C PHE A 51 43.86 -22.41 -9.40
N PRO A 52 44.22 -21.42 -10.25
CA PRO A 52 44.00 -20.00 -9.92
C PRO A 52 42.51 -19.64 -9.77
N GLY A 53 41.63 -20.25 -10.56
CA GLY A 53 40.19 -20.08 -10.43
C GLY A 53 39.66 -20.69 -9.13
N GLU A 54 40.23 -21.82 -8.70
CA GLU A 54 39.87 -22.47 -7.45
C GLU A 54 40.27 -21.64 -6.23
N ILE A 55 41.50 -21.09 -6.20
CA ILE A 55 41.94 -20.15 -5.17
C ILE A 55 41.00 -18.95 -5.10
N PHE A 56 40.67 -18.35 -6.25
CA PHE A 56 39.77 -17.21 -6.30
C PHE A 56 38.38 -17.55 -5.71
N MET A 57 37.82 -18.70 -6.07
CA MET A 57 36.55 -19.17 -5.52
C MET A 57 36.62 -19.45 -4.02
N GLN A 58 37.76 -19.94 -3.51
CA GLN A 58 37.98 -20.15 -2.07
C GLN A 58 38.05 -18.82 -1.31
N VAL A 59 38.77 -17.82 -1.84
CA VAL A 59 38.82 -16.47 -1.27
C VAL A 59 37.43 -15.83 -1.25
N LEU A 60 36.66 -15.93 -2.34
CA LEU A 60 35.29 -15.43 -2.38
C LEU A 60 34.40 -16.11 -1.33
N LYS A 61 34.45 -17.44 -1.20
CA LYS A 61 33.67 -18.17 -0.18
C LYS A 61 34.04 -17.78 1.24
N MET A 62 35.34 -17.59 1.51
CA MET A 62 35.85 -17.12 2.81
C MET A 62 35.36 -15.70 3.13
N MET A 63 35.15 -14.86 2.11
CA MET A 63 34.69 -13.48 2.27
C MET A 63 33.15 -13.36 2.36
N ILE A 64 32.40 -14.20 1.64
CA ILE A 64 30.93 -14.14 1.58
C ILE A 64 30.30 -14.40 2.94
N LEU A 65 30.75 -15.45 3.65
CA LEU A 65 30.17 -15.86 4.93
C LEU A 65 30.19 -14.73 5.98
N PRO A 66 31.34 -14.11 6.31
CA PRO A 66 31.39 -13.03 7.29
C PRO A 66 30.62 -11.79 6.83
N LEU A 67 30.65 -11.44 5.54
CA LEU A 67 29.91 -10.29 5.01
C LEU A 67 28.39 -10.46 5.12
N ILE A 68 27.87 -11.66 4.82
CA ILE A 68 26.44 -11.97 4.95
C ILE A 68 26.01 -11.87 6.42
N PHE A 69 26.77 -12.49 7.33
CA PHE A 69 26.43 -12.44 8.75
C PHE A 69 26.50 -11.02 9.32
N SER A 70 27.56 -10.25 9.00
CA SER A 70 27.68 -8.87 9.48
C SER A 70 26.56 -7.98 8.93
N SER A 71 26.23 -8.11 7.64
CA SER A 71 25.17 -7.30 7.02
C SER A 71 23.78 -7.65 7.53
N LEU A 72 23.48 -8.94 7.75
CA LEU A 72 22.23 -9.38 8.36
C LEU A 72 22.08 -8.88 9.80
N ILE A 73 23.12 -9.00 10.64
CA ILE A 73 23.05 -8.54 12.03
C ILE A 73 22.86 -7.01 12.08
N SER A 74 23.62 -6.24 11.29
CA SER A 74 23.47 -4.79 11.24
C SER A 74 22.09 -4.36 10.71
N ALA A 75 21.55 -5.03 9.70
CA ALA A 75 20.22 -4.74 9.17
C ALA A 75 19.12 -5.04 10.18
N LEU A 76 19.18 -6.19 10.87
CA LEU A 76 18.19 -6.57 11.88
C LEU A 76 18.27 -5.72 13.15
N ALA A 77 19.45 -5.21 13.51
CA ALA A 77 19.63 -4.35 14.67
C ALA A 77 19.07 -2.92 14.49
N GLN A 78 18.95 -2.46 13.24
CA GLN A 78 18.45 -1.11 12.90
C GLN A 78 16.94 -1.06 12.66
N MET A 79 16.27 -2.22 12.52
CA MET A 79 14.87 -2.29 12.12
C MET A 79 13.99 -2.81 13.24
N ASP A 80 12.82 -2.18 13.44
CA ASP A 80 11.80 -2.68 14.37
C ASP A 80 11.26 -4.04 13.93
N ALA A 81 10.98 -4.93 14.88
CA ALA A 81 10.54 -6.30 14.61
C ALA A 81 9.31 -6.39 13.69
N LYS A 82 8.39 -5.43 13.80
CA LYS A 82 7.18 -5.34 12.97
C LYS A 82 7.49 -4.91 11.53
N GLU A 83 8.40 -3.96 11.36
CA GLU A 83 8.78 -3.44 10.04
C GLU A 83 9.71 -4.43 9.31
N SER A 84 10.64 -5.06 10.03
CA SER A 84 11.49 -6.16 9.55
C SER A 84 10.65 -7.34 9.04
N GLY A 85 9.57 -7.70 9.75
CA GLY A 85 8.63 -8.73 9.32
C GLY A 85 7.90 -8.38 8.01
N GLN A 86 7.50 -7.12 7.82
CA GLN A 86 6.80 -6.68 6.60
C GLN A 86 7.73 -6.55 5.39
N MET A 87 8.94 -6.00 5.58
CA MET A 87 9.95 -5.94 4.52
C MET A 87 10.44 -7.34 4.14
N GLY A 88 10.66 -8.21 5.13
CA GLY A 88 11.00 -9.61 4.92
C GLY A 88 9.91 -10.37 4.16
N ALA A 89 8.64 -10.24 4.56
CA ALA A 89 7.52 -10.86 3.88
C ALA A 89 7.37 -10.39 2.42
N SER A 90 7.55 -9.09 2.17
CA SER A 90 7.50 -8.52 0.81
C SER A 90 8.64 -9.06 -0.07
N THR A 91 9.83 -9.20 0.51
CA THR A 91 11.01 -9.75 -0.17
C THR A 91 10.85 -11.24 -0.50
N VAL A 92 10.34 -12.03 0.46
CA VAL A 92 10.04 -13.45 0.24
C VAL A 92 8.96 -13.62 -0.83
N LEU A 93 7.89 -12.83 -0.76
CA LEU A 93 6.83 -12.84 -1.77
C LEU A 93 7.37 -12.50 -3.16
N TYR A 94 8.27 -11.50 -3.25
CA TYR A 94 8.94 -11.14 -4.49
C TYR A 94 9.79 -12.30 -5.06
N TYR A 95 10.60 -12.96 -4.23
CA TYR A 95 11.40 -14.11 -4.67
C TYR A 95 10.55 -15.30 -5.10
N LEU A 96 9.47 -15.60 -4.37
CA LEU A 96 8.53 -16.66 -4.76
C LEU A 96 7.80 -16.31 -6.06
N ALA A 97 7.33 -15.07 -6.23
CA ALA A 97 6.66 -14.63 -7.44
C ALA A 97 7.58 -14.70 -8.66
N THR A 98 8.83 -14.25 -8.53
CA THR A 98 9.82 -14.32 -9.62
C THR A 98 10.21 -15.76 -9.96
N ALA A 99 10.33 -16.66 -8.96
CA ALA A 99 10.56 -18.09 -9.19
C ALA A 99 9.39 -18.76 -9.92
N ILE A 100 8.14 -18.44 -9.53
CA ILE A 100 6.93 -18.93 -10.22
C ILE A 100 6.90 -18.39 -11.65
N LEU A 101 7.16 -17.12 -11.88
CA LEU A 101 7.20 -16.55 -13.23
C LEU A 101 8.32 -17.17 -14.10
N ALA A 102 9.49 -17.43 -13.52
CA ALA A 102 10.61 -18.07 -14.21
C ALA A 102 10.26 -19.52 -14.59
N THR A 103 9.71 -20.29 -13.66
CA THR A 103 9.27 -21.68 -13.92
C THR A 103 8.11 -21.73 -14.91
N LEU A 104 7.15 -20.81 -14.84
CA LEU A 104 6.08 -20.68 -15.83
C LEU A 104 6.63 -20.31 -17.21
N ARG A 105 7.61 -19.40 -17.30
CA ARG A 105 8.28 -19.09 -18.57
C ARG A 105 8.99 -20.31 -19.13
N MET A 106 9.75 -21.02 -18.31
CA MET A 106 10.43 -22.24 -18.73
C MET A 106 9.43 -23.31 -19.17
N ALA A 107 8.34 -23.52 -18.43
CA ALA A 107 7.27 -24.45 -18.77
C ALA A 107 6.54 -24.05 -20.06
N LEU A 108 6.34 -22.75 -20.32
CA LEU A 108 5.71 -22.25 -21.54
C LEU A 108 6.64 -22.39 -22.75
N ILE A 109 7.94 -22.17 -22.57
CA ILE A 109 8.96 -22.43 -23.61
C ILE A 109 9.03 -23.93 -23.92
N SER A 110 9.12 -24.78 -22.89
CA SER A 110 9.09 -26.23 -23.03
C SER A 110 7.79 -26.71 -23.66
N GLY A 111 6.64 -26.14 -23.28
CA GLY A 111 5.33 -26.45 -23.87
C GLY A 111 5.14 -25.92 -25.30
N ARG A 112 5.90 -24.89 -25.71
CA ARG A 112 5.98 -24.47 -27.13
C ARG A 112 6.88 -25.38 -27.96
N GLN A 113 7.94 -25.93 -27.36
CA GLN A 113 8.79 -26.93 -28.02
C GLN A 113 8.13 -28.31 -28.08
N MET A 114 7.34 -28.66 -27.06
CA MET A 114 6.43 -29.80 -27.01
C MET A 114 5.02 -29.39 -27.44
N GLY A 115 4.84 -28.89 -28.66
CA GLY A 115 3.49 -28.85 -29.23
C GLY A 115 2.97 -30.30 -29.29
N PRO A 116 1.89 -30.67 -28.57
CA PRO A 116 1.43 -32.05 -28.59
C PRO A 116 1.00 -32.41 -30.00
N ASP A 117 1.50 -33.56 -30.47
CA ASP A 117 1.26 -34.01 -31.83
C ASP A 117 -0.25 -34.13 -32.07
N MET A 118 -0.73 -33.66 -33.23
CA MET A 118 -2.17 -33.61 -33.57
C MET A 118 -2.94 -34.92 -33.34
N PRO A 119 -2.34 -36.12 -33.54
CA PRO A 119 -3.00 -37.39 -33.22
C PRO A 119 -3.24 -37.58 -31.72
N THR A 120 -2.32 -37.15 -30.88
CA THR A 120 -2.38 -37.27 -29.41
C THR A 120 -3.47 -36.36 -28.86
N LEU A 121 -3.56 -35.13 -29.37
CA LEU A 121 -4.64 -34.19 -29.07
C LEU A 121 -6.02 -34.73 -29.48
N ALA A 122 -6.15 -35.26 -30.70
CA ALA A 122 -7.41 -35.82 -31.20
C ALA A 122 -7.90 -37.00 -30.34
N LYS A 123 -6.97 -37.86 -29.89
CA LYS A 123 -7.27 -39.01 -29.03
C LYS A 123 -7.64 -38.59 -27.61
N GLN A 124 -6.95 -37.58 -27.05
CA GLN A 124 -7.22 -37.06 -25.71
C GLN A 124 -8.56 -36.33 -25.61
N PHE A 125 -8.89 -35.50 -26.62
CA PHE A 125 -10.14 -34.73 -26.64
C PHE A 125 -11.30 -35.46 -27.33
N LYS A 126 -11.11 -36.71 -27.80
CA LYS A 126 -12.08 -37.50 -28.57
C LYS A 126 -12.75 -36.69 -29.70
N THR A 127 -11.97 -35.86 -30.39
CA THR A 127 -12.45 -34.98 -31.47
C THR A 127 -11.57 -35.13 -32.70
N SER A 128 -12.10 -34.80 -33.88
CA SER A 128 -11.35 -34.97 -35.13
C SER A 128 -10.20 -33.96 -35.24
N LYS A 129 -9.12 -34.38 -35.91
CA LYS A 129 -7.94 -33.53 -36.16
C LYS A 129 -8.29 -32.20 -36.84
N SER A 130 -9.32 -32.22 -37.70
CA SER A 130 -9.82 -31.04 -38.42
C SER A 130 -10.47 -30.00 -37.52
N VAL A 131 -11.18 -30.40 -36.45
CA VAL A 131 -11.78 -29.46 -35.48
C VAL A 131 -10.70 -28.78 -34.64
N ILE A 132 -9.67 -29.53 -34.27
CA ILE A 132 -8.54 -29.03 -33.48
C ILE A 132 -7.71 -28.03 -34.30
N TRP A 133 -7.42 -28.37 -35.57
CA TRP A 133 -6.76 -27.47 -36.52
C TRP A 133 -7.56 -26.19 -36.76
N ALA A 134 -8.87 -26.31 -37.02
CA ALA A 134 -9.74 -25.14 -37.22
C ALA A 134 -9.76 -24.23 -36.00
N THR A 135 -9.75 -24.79 -34.78
CA THR A 135 -9.78 -24.02 -33.52
C THR A 135 -8.44 -23.33 -33.23
N LEU A 136 -7.31 -23.96 -33.57
CA LEU A 136 -5.98 -23.37 -33.41
C LEU A 136 -5.68 -22.28 -34.45
N ASN A 137 -6.20 -22.42 -35.67
CA ASN A 137 -5.92 -21.53 -36.80
C ASN A 137 -6.99 -20.45 -37.05
N THR A 138 -8.07 -20.40 -36.27
CA THR A 138 -9.04 -19.29 -36.31
C THR A 138 -8.92 -18.41 -35.06
N PRO A 139 -8.02 -17.42 -35.04
CA PRO A 139 -7.98 -16.43 -33.98
C PRO A 139 -9.19 -15.50 -34.18
N ASN A 140 -10.14 -15.55 -33.24
CA ASN A 140 -11.46 -14.89 -33.26
C ASN A 140 -12.56 -15.66 -33.99
N ARG A 141 -13.26 -16.51 -33.24
CA ARG A 141 -14.71 -16.58 -33.45
C ARG A 141 -15.29 -15.23 -33.06
N SER A 142 -15.95 -14.53 -33.99
CA SER A 142 -16.83 -13.41 -33.66
C SER A 142 -17.70 -13.82 -32.46
N LYS A 143 -17.70 -13.01 -31.39
CA LYS A 143 -18.39 -13.29 -30.12
C LYS A 143 -19.76 -13.91 -30.43
N ALA A 144 -20.03 -15.09 -29.88
CA ALA A 144 -21.36 -15.68 -29.93
C ALA A 144 -22.37 -14.60 -29.55
N THR A 145 -23.35 -14.35 -30.42
CA THR A 145 -24.46 -13.44 -30.12
C THR A 145 -25.17 -14.01 -28.90
N GLY A 146 -24.91 -13.39 -27.75
CA GLY A 146 -25.54 -13.78 -26.48
C GLY A 146 -27.05 -13.61 -26.54
N ARG A 147 -27.72 -13.97 -25.44
CA ARG A 147 -29.16 -13.74 -25.29
C ARG A 147 -29.51 -12.30 -25.70
N PRO A 148 -30.48 -12.09 -26.60
CA PRO A 148 -30.87 -10.75 -27.04
C PRO A 148 -31.25 -9.88 -25.84
N LEU A 149 -30.89 -8.60 -25.90
CA LEU A 149 -31.19 -7.65 -24.83
C LEU A 149 -32.71 -7.54 -24.67
N LYS A 150 -33.15 -7.53 -23.41
CA LYS A 150 -34.56 -7.32 -23.05
C LYS A 150 -34.97 -5.86 -23.08
N THR A 151 -34.02 -4.93 -23.04
CA THR A 151 -34.25 -3.48 -23.10
C THR A 151 -33.87 -2.93 -24.47
N SER A 152 -34.61 -1.92 -24.92
CA SER A 152 -34.29 -1.16 -26.11
C SER A 152 -33.24 -0.08 -25.81
N SER A 153 -32.56 0.41 -26.85
CA SER A 153 -31.68 1.60 -26.77
C SER A 153 -32.42 2.87 -26.30
N GLY A 154 -33.75 2.91 -26.46
CA GLY A 154 -34.60 3.96 -25.88
C GLY A 154 -34.65 3.89 -24.35
N ASP A 155 -34.94 2.71 -23.82
CA ASP A 155 -35.08 2.45 -22.38
C ASP A 155 -33.78 2.73 -21.62
N ASP A 156 -32.65 2.35 -22.22
CA ASP A 156 -31.31 2.60 -21.68
C ASP A 156 -31.02 4.10 -21.52
N ARG A 157 -31.48 4.92 -22.47
CA ARG A 157 -31.35 6.38 -22.38
C ARG A 157 -32.22 6.97 -21.28
N ILE A 158 -33.40 6.41 -21.04
CA ILE A 158 -34.30 6.82 -19.96
C ILE A 158 -33.67 6.48 -18.60
N ILE A 159 -33.11 5.28 -18.44
CA ILE A 159 -32.38 4.85 -17.23
C ILE A 159 -31.24 5.82 -16.90
N VAL A 160 -30.41 6.16 -17.90
CA VAL A 160 -29.31 7.11 -17.70
C VAL A 160 -29.82 8.50 -17.33
N ARG A 161 -30.93 8.95 -17.95
CA ARG A 161 -31.54 10.25 -17.63
C ARG A 161 -32.06 10.30 -16.19
N MET A 162 -32.78 9.27 -15.75
CA MET A 162 -33.28 9.18 -14.37
C MET A 162 -32.13 9.14 -13.36
N SER A 163 -31.08 8.35 -13.63
CA SER A 163 -29.90 8.29 -12.78
C SER A 163 -29.14 9.61 -12.70
N LYS A 164 -29.13 10.41 -13.78
CA LYS A 164 -28.50 11.75 -13.78
C LYS A 164 -29.36 12.81 -13.08
N LYS A 165 -30.70 12.66 -13.14
CA LYS A 165 -31.67 13.53 -12.47
C LYS A 165 -31.64 13.34 -10.96
N ASN A 166 -31.69 12.09 -10.49
CA ASN A 166 -31.57 11.77 -9.07
C ASN A 166 -30.60 10.59 -8.83
N PRO A 167 -29.35 10.87 -8.41
CA PRO A 167 -28.32 9.84 -8.25
C PRO A 167 -28.50 8.95 -7.01
N ARG A 168 -29.51 9.24 -6.16
CA ARG A 168 -29.83 8.49 -4.95
C ARG A 168 -30.84 7.36 -5.16
N LEU A 169 -31.48 7.30 -6.33
CA LEU A 169 -32.50 6.28 -6.63
C LEU A 169 -31.90 4.87 -6.64
N THR A 170 -32.62 3.95 -6.00
CA THR A 170 -32.25 2.53 -5.98
C THR A 170 -32.69 1.83 -7.27
N ASN A 171 -32.20 0.60 -7.50
CA ASN A 171 -32.63 -0.18 -8.67
C ASN A 171 -34.14 -0.47 -8.65
N THR A 172 -34.73 -0.60 -7.46
CA THR A 172 -36.17 -0.84 -7.31
C THR A 172 -36.97 0.39 -7.69
N ASP A 173 -36.55 1.59 -7.27
CA ASP A 173 -37.24 2.85 -7.57
C ASP A 173 -37.19 3.17 -9.08
N ILE A 174 -36.05 2.93 -9.71
CA ILE A 174 -35.89 3.10 -11.16
C ILE A 174 -36.77 2.11 -11.92
N ASN A 175 -36.89 0.87 -11.42
CA ASN A 175 -37.70 -0.16 -12.05
C ASN A 175 -39.21 0.08 -11.88
N SER A 176 -39.65 0.58 -10.72
CA SER A 176 -41.04 0.99 -10.51
C SER A 176 -41.41 2.16 -11.40
N GLU A 177 -40.54 3.17 -11.52
CA GLU A 177 -40.77 4.33 -12.39
C GLU A 177 -40.82 3.95 -13.88
N LEU A 178 -39.96 3.03 -14.33
CA LEU A 178 -39.98 2.51 -15.70
C LEU A 178 -41.25 1.72 -16.02
N LYS A 179 -41.77 0.98 -15.04
CA LYS A 179 -43.03 0.25 -15.19
C LYS A 179 -44.22 1.20 -15.28
N ASP A 180 -44.25 2.21 -14.42
CA ASP A 180 -45.38 3.13 -14.29
C ASP A 180 -45.48 4.11 -15.47
N GLN A 181 -44.35 4.72 -15.88
CA GLN A 181 -44.35 5.74 -16.94
C GLN A 181 -44.17 5.19 -18.36
N TYR A 182 -43.51 4.04 -18.51
CA TYR A 182 -43.07 3.55 -19.83
C TYR A 182 -43.49 2.09 -20.11
N GLY A 183 -44.22 1.43 -19.22
CA GLY A 183 -44.83 0.10 -19.46
C GLY A 183 -43.83 -1.06 -19.59
N VAL A 184 -42.59 -0.91 -19.13
CA VAL A 184 -41.53 -1.93 -19.28
C VAL A 184 -41.73 -3.08 -18.28
N GLN A 185 -42.14 -4.27 -18.72
CA GLN A 185 -42.53 -5.37 -17.83
C GLN A 185 -41.37 -6.13 -17.16
N ASP A 186 -40.13 -5.97 -17.62
CA ASP A 186 -39.02 -6.87 -17.26
C ASP A 186 -38.15 -6.37 -16.09
N SER A 187 -37.61 -7.30 -15.30
CA SER A 187 -36.71 -7.03 -14.17
C SER A 187 -35.34 -6.49 -14.64
N VAL A 188 -35.07 -5.21 -14.34
CA VAL A 188 -33.87 -4.45 -14.74
C VAL A 188 -32.62 -4.81 -13.91
N GLN A 189 -32.69 -5.82 -13.03
CA GLN A 189 -31.71 -6.05 -11.98
C GLN A 189 -30.30 -6.40 -12.52
N GLY A 190 -30.20 -7.03 -13.70
CA GLY A 190 -28.93 -7.36 -14.35
C GLY A 190 -28.39 -6.31 -15.33
N HIS A 191 -29.23 -5.40 -15.85
CA HIS A 191 -28.84 -4.46 -16.92
C HIS A 191 -28.33 -3.13 -16.37
N CYS A 192 -28.88 -2.66 -15.25
CA CYS A 192 -28.44 -1.42 -14.61
C CYS A 192 -26.95 -1.43 -14.25
N GLN A 193 -26.35 -2.60 -14.00
CA GLN A 193 -24.91 -2.74 -13.73
C GLN A 193 -24.01 -2.54 -14.97
N LYS A 194 -24.53 -2.73 -16.20
CA LYS A 194 -23.76 -2.61 -17.45
C LYS A 194 -23.85 -1.23 -18.09
N THR A 195 -24.98 -0.54 -17.97
CA THR A 195 -25.24 0.72 -18.67
C THR A 195 -25.18 1.97 -17.78
N SER A 196 -25.31 1.82 -16.46
CA SER A 196 -25.25 2.95 -15.52
C SER A 196 -23.93 2.99 -14.75
N ALA A 197 -23.49 4.20 -14.38
CA ALA A 197 -22.24 4.43 -13.66
C ALA A 197 -22.14 3.57 -12.40
N GLN A 198 -20.91 3.11 -12.09
CA GLN A 198 -20.61 2.28 -10.93
C GLN A 198 -21.18 2.92 -9.64
N ARG A 199 -21.74 2.08 -8.76
CA ARG A 199 -22.28 2.52 -7.48
C ARG A 199 -21.15 2.58 -6.46
N TRP A 200 -21.01 3.71 -5.80
CA TRP A 200 -19.97 3.92 -4.80
C TRP A 200 -20.59 4.15 -3.42
N ILE A 201 -19.91 3.68 -2.38
CA ILE A 201 -20.21 4.00 -0.99
C ILE A 201 -19.88 5.48 -0.75
N LEU A 202 -20.80 6.24 -0.15
CA LEU A 202 -20.45 7.57 0.35
C LEU A 202 -19.50 7.44 1.54
N ARG A 203 -18.40 8.19 1.51
CA ARG A 203 -17.70 8.57 2.74
C ARG A 203 -18.23 9.93 3.18
N LYS A 204 -18.52 10.05 4.47
CA LYS A 204 -18.79 11.35 5.10
C LYS A 204 -17.49 12.15 5.06
N TRP A 205 -17.56 13.37 4.57
CA TRP A 205 -16.43 14.30 4.48
C TRP A 205 -16.67 15.43 5.49
N PRO A 206 -15.69 15.78 6.34
CA PRO A 206 -15.78 16.97 7.16
C PRO A 206 -15.87 18.20 6.25
N SER A 207 -16.82 19.09 6.49
CA SER A 207 -16.82 20.40 5.82
C SER A 207 -15.63 21.22 6.34
N GLU A 208 -14.48 21.10 5.68
CA GLU A 208 -13.33 21.98 5.87
C GLU A 208 -13.51 23.24 5.01
N GLN A 209 -13.89 24.33 5.66
CA GLN A 209 -13.26 25.62 5.37
C GLN A 209 -12.00 25.63 6.24
N ALA A 210 -10.93 25.02 5.76
CA ALA A 210 -9.63 25.17 6.40
C ALA A 210 -9.13 26.58 6.09
N ASN A 211 -8.81 27.35 7.14
CA ASN A 211 -8.01 28.55 6.98
C ASN A 211 -6.62 28.09 6.53
N ASP A 212 -6.23 28.43 5.31
CA ASP A 212 -4.84 28.37 4.84
C ASP A 212 -4.02 29.40 5.63
N SER A 213 -3.63 29.06 6.86
CA SER A 213 -2.46 29.64 7.50
C SER A 213 -1.35 28.62 7.35
N GLY A 214 -0.45 28.87 6.39
CA GLY A 214 0.64 27.98 6.00
C GLY A 214 1.66 27.74 7.10
N GLU A 215 1.32 26.91 8.07
CA GLU A 215 2.28 26.29 8.99
C GLU A 215 2.59 24.88 8.48
N GLU A 216 3.88 24.61 8.25
CA GLU A 216 4.35 23.28 7.90
C GLU A 216 3.98 22.26 9.00
N PRO A 217 3.63 21.02 8.64
CA PRO A 217 3.31 20.01 9.63
C PRO A 217 4.52 19.71 10.52
N PHE A 218 4.25 19.61 11.82
CA PHE A 218 5.15 19.24 12.94
C PHE A 218 6.07 18.03 12.67
N SER A 219 5.80 17.24 11.63
CA SER A 219 6.58 16.07 11.20
C SER A 219 8.02 16.38 10.76
N SER A 220 8.35 17.62 10.38
CA SER A 220 9.66 17.95 9.80
C SER A 220 10.70 18.40 10.81
N THR A 221 10.29 18.89 11.99
CA THR A 221 11.20 19.61 12.91
C THR A 221 11.74 18.73 14.04
N GLU A 222 11.02 17.68 14.45
CA GLU A 222 11.49 16.79 15.53
C GLU A 222 12.26 15.56 15.04
N VAL A 223 12.11 15.15 13.77
CA VAL A 223 12.90 14.05 13.18
C VAL A 223 14.39 14.41 13.03
N GLY A 224 14.72 15.71 13.12
CA GLY A 224 16.09 16.23 13.05
C GLY A 224 16.85 16.29 14.38
N LYS A 225 16.23 15.98 15.53
CA LYS A 225 16.93 15.87 16.82
C LYS A 225 17.10 14.40 17.14
N GLY A 226 18.34 13.92 17.08
CA GLY A 226 18.72 12.53 17.33
C GLY A 226 18.43 12.06 18.76
N SER A 227 17.16 11.78 19.06
CA SER A 227 16.75 11.02 20.22
C SER A 227 16.55 9.58 19.79
N SER A 228 17.49 8.73 20.20
CA SER A 228 17.37 7.26 20.20
C SER A 228 15.95 6.82 20.59
N ALA A 229 15.46 5.74 19.98
CA ALA A 229 14.12 5.13 20.09
C ALA A 229 13.62 4.72 21.51
N LEU A 230 13.93 5.49 22.55
CA LEU A 230 13.82 5.13 23.97
C LEU A 230 12.89 6.05 24.78
N GLU A 231 12.17 7.00 24.18
CA GLU A 231 11.36 7.97 24.95
C GLU A 231 9.84 7.89 24.73
N TRP A 232 9.33 7.24 23.68
CA TRP A 232 7.88 7.13 23.44
C TRP A 232 7.13 6.33 24.52
N ASN A 233 7.80 5.37 25.18
CA ASN A 233 7.23 4.64 26.32
C ASN A 233 6.98 5.52 27.55
N LYS A 234 7.55 6.74 27.58
CA LYS A 234 7.39 7.71 28.66
C LYS A 234 6.35 8.78 28.34
N VAL A 235 5.69 8.72 27.18
CA VAL A 235 4.67 9.70 26.77
C VAL A 235 3.28 9.24 27.21
N LEU A 236 2.57 10.12 27.91
CA LEU A 236 1.16 10.00 28.23
C LEU A 236 0.36 10.81 27.21
N TRP A 237 -0.37 10.12 26.36
CA TRP A 237 -1.21 10.71 25.31
C TRP A 237 -2.58 11.05 25.90
N SER A 238 -3.13 12.21 25.58
CA SER A 238 -4.47 12.61 26.01
C SER A 238 -5.25 13.27 24.88
N ASP A 239 -6.56 13.05 24.86
CA ASP A 239 -7.46 13.66 23.87
C ASP A 239 -8.91 13.75 24.38
N GLU A 240 -9.68 14.64 23.77
CA GLU A 240 -11.14 14.77 23.95
C GLU A 240 -11.91 14.30 22.72
N SER A 241 -12.71 13.25 22.89
CA SER A 241 -13.53 12.70 21.81
C SER A 241 -15.03 12.92 22.04
N LYS A 242 -15.74 13.28 20.97
CA LYS A 242 -17.18 13.52 20.97
C LYS A 242 -17.94 12.39 20.28
N TYR A 243 -18.78 11.69 21.03
CA TYR A 243 -19.65 10.62 20.54
C TYR A 243 -21.09 11.12 20.38
N LEU A 244 -21.74 10.82 19.26
CA LEU A 244 -23.14 11.18 19.00
C LEU A 244 -24.06 10.05 19.49
N MET A 245 -25.11 10.37 20.25
CA MET A 245 -26.04 9.36 20.79
C MET A 245 -27.04 8.84 19.75
N ILE A 246 -27.49 9.70 18.83
CA ILE A 246 -28.35 9.27 17.71
C ILE A 246 -27.46 8.96 16.50
N GLY A 247 -27.45 7.67 16.14
CA GLY A 247 -26.68 7.14 15.04
C GLY A 247 -26.99 7.91 13.75
N THR A 248 -25.93 8.37 13.08
CA THR A 248 -26.08 8.82 11.71
C THR A 248 -26.71 7.69 10.90
N GLU A 249 -27.75 7.99 10.11
CA GLU A 249 -28.26 7.05 9.11
C GLU A 249 -27.07 6.39 8.40
N GLY A 250 -27.14 5.06 8.26
CA GLY A 250 -26.00 4.21 7.94
C GLY A 250 -25.33 4.48 6.59
N ILE A 251 -24.89 3.43 5.90
CA ILE A 251 -24.17 3.59 4.65
C ILE A 251 -25.13 3.98 3.52
N ILE A 252 -25.09 5.24 3.09
CA ILE A 252 -25.83 5.72 1.91
C ILE A 252 -25.02 5.40 0.64
N HIS A 253 -25.67 4.82 -0.37
CA HIS A 253 -25.04 4.45 -1.65
C HIS A 253 -25.56 5.35 -2.78
N VAL A 254 -24.65 5.96 -3.54
CA VAL A 254 -24.98 6.92 -4.62
C VAL A 254 -24.30 6.51 -5.93
N ARG A 255 -24.98 6.74 -7.06
CA ARG A 255 -24.40 6.55 -8.40
C ARG A 255 -23.71 7.85 -8.83
N ARG A 256 -22.41 7.79 -9.08
CA ARG A 256 -21.61 8.94 -9.55
C ARG A 256 -20.67 8.54 -10.69
N PRO A 257 -20.38 9.45 -11.64
CA PRO A 257 -19.29 9.27 -12.59
C PRO A 257 -17.94 9.10 -11.90
N VAL A 258 -17.00 8.46 -12.60
CA VAL A 258 -15.58 8.45 -12.23
C VAL A 258 -15.11 9.91 -12.18
N ASP A 259 -14.28 10.27 -11.20
CA ASP A 259 -13.73 11.62 -10.95
C ASP A 259 -14.65 12.71 -10.39
N LYS A 260 -15.97 12.47 -10.23
CA LYS A 260 -16.89 13.43 -9.58
C LYS A 260 -17.05 13.18 -8.08
N ARG A 261 -15.94 12.90 -7.40
CA ARG A 261 -15.92 12.54 -5.97
C ARG A 261 -16.35 13.69 -5.06
N TYR A 262 -15.91 14.92 -5.36
CA TYR A 262 -16.06 16.09 -4.49
C TYR A 262 -17.21 17.02 -4.88
N ASP A 263 -18.00 16.68 -5.91
CA ASP A 263 -19.09 17.54 -6.36
C ASP A 263 -20.24 17.55 -5.31
N PRO A 264 -20.69 18.73 -4.83
CA PRO A 264 -21.74 18.86 -3.82
C PRO A 264 -23.03 18.12 -4.15
N LYS A 265 -23.32 17.92 -5.46
CA LYS A 265 -24.48 17.16 -5.94
C LYS A 265 -24.50 15.71 -5.42
N TYR A 266 -23.33 15.13 -5.15
CA TYR A 266 -23.18 13.75 -4.66
C TYR A 266 -22.82 13.67 -3.18
N GLN A 267 -22.89 14.78 -2.43
CA GLN A 267 -22.64 14.83 -0.99
C GLN A 267 -23.96 14.84 -0.20
N VAL A 268 -23.91 14.46 1.09
CA VAL A 268 -25.03 14.59 2.03
C VAL A 268 -24.55 15.49 3.18
N PRO A 269 -25.24 16.61 3.45
CA PRO A 269 -24.88 17.48 4.57
C PRO A 269 -25.08 16.74 5.88
N THR A 270 -24.14 16.86 6.81
CA THR A 270 -24.25 16.27 8.14
C THR A 270 -24.92 17.29 9.07
N VAL A 271 -26.08 16.94 9.62
CA VAL A 271 -26.78 17.80 10.59
C VAL A 271 -26.04 17.73 11.93
N LYS A 272 -25.42 18.83 12.36
CA LYS A 272 -24.53 18.85 13.54
C LYS A 272 -25.26 18.91 14.90
N HIS A 273 -26.60 19.02 14.97
CA HIS A 273 -27.24 19.53 16.18
C HIS A 273 -28.44 18.79 16.78
N CYS A 274 -28.94 17.67 16.24
CA CYS A 274 -30.25 17.14 16.70
C CYS A 274 -30.23 15.86 17.55
N GLY A 275 -29.07 15.37 18.01
CA GLY A 275 -28.97 13.98 18.51
C GLY A 275 -28.43 13.75 19.92
N GLY A 276 -28.12 14.80 20.68
CA GLY A 276 -27.35 14.66 21.92
C GLY A 276 -25.92 14.15 21.66
N ASN A 277 -24.97 14.60 22.48
CA ASN A 277 -23.59 14.16 22.37
C ASN A 277 -23.03 13.84 23.75
N VAL A 278 -22.05 12.94 23.79
CA VAL A 278 -21.25 12.65 24.98
C VAL A 278 -19.82 13.03 24.63
N MET A 279 -19.26 13.98 25.35
CA MET A 279 -17.84 14.30 25.28
C MET A 279 -17.11 13.50 26.34
N VAL A 280 -15.97 12.93 25.99
CA VAL A 280 -15.17 12.10 26.87
C VAL A 280 -13.72 12.54 26.77
N TRP A 281 -13.09 12.79 27.90
CA TRP A 281 -11.64 12.95 28.00
C TRP A 281 -11.01 11.62 28.36
N GLY A 282 -9.91 11.27 27.71
CA GLY A 282 -9.17 10.06 28.03
C GLY A 282 -7.68 10.27 27.89
N CYS A 283 -6.91 9.43 28.58
CA CYS A 283 -5.48 9.32 28.35
C CYS A 283 -5.03 7.87 28.26
N PHE A 284 -3.89 7.61 27.62
CA PHE A 284 -3.26 6.29 27.55
C PHE A 284 -1.75 6.41 27.36
N HIS A 285 -1.04 5.33 27.69
CA HIS A 285 0.41 5.21 27.50
C HIS A 285 0.74 3.83 26.90
N ALA A 286 2.01 3.58 26.58
CA ALA A 286 2.43 2.35 25.88
C ALA A 286 2.00 1.03 26.55
N ASN A 287 1.92 1.00 27.89
CA ASN A 287 1.62 -0.22 28.64
C ASN A 287 0.17 -0.31 29.13
N GLY A 288 -0.70 0.65 28.80
CA GLY A 288 -2.09 0.59 29.24
C GLY A 288 -2.91 1.84 28.97
N VAL A 289 -4.22 1.68 29.16
CA VAL A 289 -5.20 2.78 29.06
C VAL A 289 -5.32 3.46 30.41
N GLY A 290 -5.41 4.79 30.39
CA GLY A 290 -5.63 5.62 31.55
C GLY A 290 -7.11 5.89 31.83
N PRO A 291 -7.40 6.80 32.78
CA PRO A 291 -8.76 7.17 33.12
C PRO A 291 -9.52 7.72 31.91
N LEU A 292 -10.81 7.37 31.83
CA LEU A 292 -11.74 7.82 30.82
C LEU A 292 -12.91 8.53 31.51
N ILE A 293 -13.03 9.83 31.28
CA ILE A 293 -13.90 10.73 32.05
C ILE A 293 -14.96 11.29 31.12
N ARG A 294 -16.23 11.08 31.48
CA ARG A 294 -17.34 11.72 30.78
C ARG A 294 -17.45 13.18 31.18
N ILE A 295 -17.40 14.07 30.19
CA ILE A 295 -17.63 15.50 30.34
C ILE A 295 -19.11 15.77 30.07
N THR A 296 -19.82 16.28 31.07
CA THR A 296 -21.27 16.57 31.00
C THR A 296 -21.59 17.94 30.40
N GLU A 297 -20.64 18.89 30.47
CA GLU A 297 -20.82 20.28 30.05
C GLU A 297 -19.77 20.71 29.02
N ILE A 298 -19.79 21.98 28.60
CA ILE A 298 -18.72 22.53 27.77
C ILE A 298 -17.47 22.64 28.64
N MET A 299 -16.41 21.91 28.26
CA MET A 299 -15.17 21.90 29.03
C MET A 299 -14.50 23.27 29.01
N ASN A 300 -14.33 23.87 30.19
CA ASN A 300 -13.58 25.11 30.37
C ASN A 300 -12.15 24.82 30.88
N ARG A 301 -11.28 25.84 30.87
CA ARG A 301 -9.88 25.70 31.34
C ARG A 301 -9.75 25.27 32.81
N TYR A 302 -10.72 25.60 33.66
CA TYR A 302 -10.69 25.26 35.09
C TYR A 302 -11.04 23.78 35.31
N MET A 303 -12.06 23.29 34.61
CA MET A 303 -12.47 21.89 34.57
C MET A 303 -11.38 21.03 33.95
N TYR A 304 -10.72 21.51 32.90
CA TYR A 304 -9.55 20.85 32.32
C TYR A 304 -8.43 20.70 33.36
N LYS A 305 -8.05 21.80 34.04
CA LYS A 305 -7.05 21.78 35.11
C LYS A 305 -7.47 20.84 36.27
N ASP A 306 -8.75 20.79 36.62
CA ASP A 306 -9.28 19.89 37.65
C ASP A 306 -9.18 18.42 37.25
N ILE A 307 -9.51 18.08 36.00
CA ILE A 307 -9.31 16.74 35.43
C ILE A 307 -7.83 16.35 35.47
N LEU A 308 -6.94 17.25 35.04
CA LEU A 308 -5.50 16.98 35.06
C LEU A 308 -4.95 16.80 36.47
N GLU A 309 -5.44 17.58 37.44
CA GLU A 309 -4.98 17.53 38.83
C GLU A 309 -5.48 16.29 39.57
N LYS A 310 -6.73 15.88 39.33
CA LYS A 310 -7.36 14.75 40.02
C LYS A 310 -7.06 13.40 39.39
N GLU A 311 -6.99 13.33 38.07
CA GLU A 311 -6.99 12.04 37.35
C GLU A 311 -5.64 11.81 36.67
N MET A 312 -5.18 12.77 35.86
CA MET A 312 -3.95 12.61 35.09
C MET A 312 -2.70 12.55 35.98
N LEU A 313 -2.51 13.50 36.90
CA LEU A 313 -1.31 13.58 37.73
C LEU A 313 -1.11 12.36 38.64
N PRO A 314 -2.13 11.90 39.40
CA PRO A 314 -1.99 10.68 40.20
C PRO A 314 -1.72 9.46 39.33
N TYR A 315 -2.40 9.35 38.18
CA TYR A 315 -2.21 8.23 37.25
C TYR A 315 -0.79 8.18 36.69
N GLY A 316 -0.29 9.30 36.15
CA GLY A 316 1.06 9.36 35.58
C GLY A 316 2.16 9.08 36.62
N ARG A 317 2.00 9.59 37.85
CA ARG A 317 2.96 9.33 38.95
C ARG A 317 2.93 7.87 39.40
N PHE A 318 1.76 7.25 39.46
CA PHE A 318 1.60 5.88 39.92
C PHE A 318 2.07 4.85 38.88
N GLN A 319 1.72 5.04 37.61
CA GLN A 319 1.98 4.07 36.55
C GLN A 319 3.32 4.29 35.81
N MET A 320 3.73 5.55 35.60
CA MET A 320 4.86 5.88 34.71
C MET A 320 6.15 6.30 35.43
N GLY A 321 6.11 6.46 36.76
CA GLY A 321 7.29 6.80 37.56
C GLY A 321 7.78 8.24 37.39
N ARG A 322 9.10 8.46 37.31
CA ARG A 322 9.71 9.79 37.17
C ARG A 322 10.08 10.10 35.71
N GLY A 323 9.86 11.34 35.29
CA GLY A 323 10.32 11.85 34.00
C GLY A 323 9.46 11.45 32.80
N TRP A 324 8.15 11.28 33.01
CA TRP A 324 7.20 11.11 31.91
C TRP A 324 6.87 12.46 31.24
N LEU A 325 6.46 12.37 29.98
CA LEU A 325 6.08 13.50 29.14
C LEU A 325 4.57 13.46 28.95
N PHE A 326 3.92 14.63 29.01
CA PHE A 326 2.49 14.77 28.77
C PHE A 326 2.25 15.32 27.36
N GLN A 327 1.43 14.66 26.55
CA GLN A 327 1.02 15.16 25.24
C GLN A 327 -0.46 15.59 25.29
N GLN A 328 -0.72 16.78 24.72
CA GLN A 328 -2.04 17.38 24.57
C GLN A 328 -2.10 18.12 23.23
N ASP A 329 -3.31 18.47 22.76
CA ASP A 329 -3.47 19.32 21.59
C ASP A 329 -3.25 20.82 21.91
N ASN A 330 -3.24 21.65 20.86
CA ASN A 330 -3.06 23.11 20.97
C ASN A 330 -4.37 23.89 21.13
N ASP A 331 -5.42 23.30 21.71
CA ASP A 331 -6.67 24.01 21.98
C ASP A 331 -6.40 25.29 22.82
N PRO A 332 -7.06 26.43 22.52
CA PRO A 332 -6.97 27.66 23.32
C PRO A 332 -7.10 27.45 24.85
N LYS A 333 -7.86 26.46 25.30
CA LYS A 333 -8.00 26.13 26.74
C LYS A 333 -6.70 25.56 27.33
N HIS A 334 -5.98 24.75 26.56
CA HIS A 334 -4.71 24.10 26.93
C HIS A 334 -3.53 25.07 26.87
N THR A 335 -3.58 26.02 25.93
CA THR A 335 -2.52 27.03 25.73
C THR A 335 -2.67 28.27 26.61
N SER A 336 -3.73 28.34 27.41
CA SER A 336 -3.99 29.47 28.31
C SER A 336 -2.89 29.63 29.36
N HIS A 337 -2.56 30.89 29.71
CA HIS A 337 -1.51 31.21 30.69
C HIS A 337 -1.75 30.49 32.03
N PHE A 338 -3.01 30.41 32.45
CA PHE A 338 -3.44 29.70 33.66
C PHE A 338 -3.01 28.22 33.69
N VAL A 339 -3.16 27.50 32.57
CA VAL A 339 -2.81 26.08 32.47
C VAL A 339 -1.29 25.90 32.34
N LYS A 340 -0.62 26.79 31.58
CA LYS A 340 0.85 26.82 31.48
C LYS A 340 1.54 27.06 32.82
N ASP A 341 1.04 28.02 33.59
CA ASP A 341 1.55 28.33 34.93
C ASP A 341 1.36 27.14 35.87
N TRP A 342 0.23 26.43 35.75
CA TRP A 342 -0.01 25.21 36.52
C TRP A 342 0.96 24.07 36.17
N PHE A 343 1.24 23.85 34.87
CA PHE A 343 2.24 22.86 34.45
C PHE A 343 3.64 23.18 35.00
N ALA A 344 4.03 24.47 34.96
CA ALA A 344 5.30 24.93 35.52
C ALA A 344 5.37 24.70 37.05
N GLN A 345 4.30 25.03 37.78
CA GLN A 345 4.23 24.80 39.24
C GLN A 345 4.31 23.32 39.62
N ARG A 346 3.67 22.45 38.83
CA ARG A 346 3.64 20.99 39.07
C ARG A 346 4.83 20.24 38.45
N ARG A 347 5.73 20.94 37.75
CA ARG A 347 6.92 20.41 37.05
C ARG A 347 6.56 19.27 36.09
N VAL A 348 5.50 19.46 35.31
CA VAL A 348 5.09 18.52 34.26
C VAL A 348 5.79 18.93 32.96
N ASN A 349 6.45 17.98 32.32
CA ASN A 349 7.06 18.19 31.02
C ASN A 349 5.98 17.95 29.95
N VAL A 350 5.65 19.00 29.19
CA VAL A 350 4.64 18.93 28.13
C VAL A 350 5.33 18.81 26.77
N LEU A 351 4.86 17.90 25.94
CA LEU A 351 5.21 17.77 24.53
C LEU A 351 4.21 18.62 23.73
N THR A 352 4.66 19.80 23.29
CA THR A 352 3.89 20.77 22.48
C THR A 352 4.37 20.79 21.05
#